data_AF-A0A5E4JPI8-F1
#
_entry.id   AF-A0A5E4JPI8-F1
#
_cell.length_a   1.000
_cell.length_b   1.000
_cell.length_c   1.000
_cell.angle_alpha   90.00
_cell.angle_beta   90.00
_cell.angle_gamma   90.00
#
_symmetry.space_group_name_H-M   'P 1'
#
loop_
_entity.id
_entity.type
_entity.pdbx_description
1 polymer ?
#
loop_
_entity_poly.entity_id
_entity_poly.type
_entity_poly.pdbx_seq_one_letter_code
_entity_poly.pdbx_strand_id
1 'polypeptide(L)'
;MENNIESRIVDLVAIDRISIPIKSMAGKIDRQRSKIAKSLDLSEYDNFFLGDRVYANVEYEDKMKARGMRQGIQLFCKEFPSYGQILNGMIQEQRALSETHLYFGMNPECRITREDYMNVMRNLKFSESTSQSLYPVLMDVSRKLSRARNEDRGILIG
;
A
#
# COMPACT_ATOMS: atom_id res chain seq x y z
N MET A 1 -19.70 -11.48 -6.19
CA MET A 1 -18.64 -10.53 -6.63
C MET A 1 -17.61 -10.31 -5.52
N GLU A 2 -17.99 -10.34 -4.24
CA GLU A 2 -17.11 -10.18 -3.05
C GLU A 2 -15.88 -11.11 -3.01
N ASN A 3 -16.02 -12.39 -3.41
CA ASN A 3 -14.92 -13.37 -3.42
C ASN A 3 -13.68 -12.92 -4.23
N ASN A 4 -13.83 -12.01 -5.19
CA ASN A 4 -12.72 -11.53 -6.01
C ASN A 4 -11.91 -10.45 -5.28
N ILE A 5 -12.57 -9.51 -4.59
CA ILE A 5 -11.90 -8.40 -3.88
C ILE A 5 -11.18 -8.93 -2.65
N GLU A 6 -11.85 -9.74 -1.83
CA GLU A 6 -11.26 -10.34 -0.63
C GLU A 6 -10.03 -11.18 -0.99
N SER A 7 -10.11 -12.04 -2.01
CA SER A 7 -8.96 -12.84 -2.46
C SER A 7 -7.78 -11.97 -2.89
N ARG A 8 -8.03 -10.80 -3.48
CA ARG A 8 -6.98 -9.88 -3.94
C ARG A 8 -6.35 -9.09 -2.80
N ILE A 9 -7.12 -8.75 -1.77
CA ILE A 9 -6.59 -8.16 -0.53
C ILE A 9 -5.76 -9.20 0.22
N VAL A 10 -6.20 -10.47 0.29
CA VAL A 10 -5.41 -11.58 0.85
C VAL A 10 -4.08 -11.72 0.10
N ASP A 11 -4.10 -11.69 -1.24
CA ASP A 11 -2.88 -11.70 -2.04
C ASP A 11 -1.98 -10.50 -1.72
N LEU A 12 -2.55 -9.31 -1.56
CA LEU A 12 -1.82 -8.09 -1.24
C LEU A 12 -1.12 -8.19 0.13
N VAL A 13 -1.82 -8.67 1.15
CA VAL A 13 -1.26 -8.93 2.49
C VAL A 13 -0.16 -9.98 2.44
N ALA A 14 -0.38 -11.09 1.71
CA ALA A 14 0.61 -12.14 1.56
C ALA A 14 1.89 -11.64 0.86
N ILE A 15 1.75 -10.86 -0.22
CA ILE A 15 2.87 -10.22 -0.93
C ILE A 15 3.65 -9.28 -0.02
N ASP A 16 2.95 -8.43 0.76
CA ASP A 16 3.60 -7.53 1.71
C ASP A 16 4.47 -8.31 2.71
N ARG A 17 3.94 -9.40 3.27
CA ARG A 17 4.67 -10.25 4.22
C ARG A 17 5.85 -10.98 3.58
N ILE A 18 5.74 -11.38 2.30
CA ILE A 18 6.85 -11.98 1.53
C ILE A 18 7.97 -10.96 1.25
N SER A 19 7.63 -9.69 1.07
CA SER A 19 8.61 -8.63 0.80
C SER A 19 9.64 -8.45 1.92
N ILE A 20 9.25 -8.75 3.16
CA ILE A 20 10.06 -8.51 4.37
C ILE A 20 11.33 -9.37 4.38
N PRO A 21 11.27 -10.71 4.25
CA PRO A 21 12.47 -11.54 4.24
C PRO A 21 13.23 -11.50 2.89
N ILE A 22 12.60 -11.12 1.77
CA ILE A 22 13.19 -11.26 0.43
C ILE A 22 13.52 -9.91 -0.21
N LYS A 23 14.51 -9.22 0.36
CA LYS A 23 14.97 -7.92 -0.17
C LYS A 23 15.59 -8.02 -1.56
N SER A 24 16.19 -9.16 -1.92
CA SER A 24 16.83 -9.38 -3.23
C SER A 24 15.85 -9.38 -4.41
N MET A 25 14.55 -9.61 -4.16
CA MET A 25 13.48 -9.57 -5.16
C MET A 25 12.53 -8.39 -4.98
N ALA A 26 12.91 -7.41 -4.15
CA ALA A 26 12.06 -6.26 -3.79
C ALA A 26 11.43 -5.61 -5.02
N GLY A 27 12.22 -5.31 -6.06
CA GLY A 27 11.69 -4.66 -7.26
C GLY A 27 10.63 -5.45 -8.05
N LYS A 28 10.61 -6.79 -7.97
CA LYS A 28 9.54 -7.61 -8.59
C LYS A 28 8.31 -7.66 -7.69
N ILE A 29 8.53 -7.86 -6.39
CA ILE A 29 7.50 -7.92 -5.37
C ILE A 29 6.75 -6.59 -5.28
N ASP A 30 7.47 -5.47 -5.25
CA ASP A 30 6.91 -4.12 -5.23
C ASP A 30 6.06 -3.83 -6.47
N ARG A 31 6.55 -4.19 -7.65
CA ARG A 31 5.78 -4.03 -8.90
C ARG A 31 4.47 -4.82 -8.86
N GLN A 32 4.48 -6.05 -8.36
CA GLN A 32 3.28 -6.87 -8.25
C GLN A 32 2.34 -6.34 -7.16
N ARG A 33 2.88 -5.93 -6.01
CA ARG A 33 2.14 -5.31 -4.91
C ARG A 33 1.39 -4.06 -5.39
N SER A 34 2.09 -3.13 -6.04
CA SER A 34 1.48 -1.93 -6.61
C SER A 34 0.47 -2.26 -7.70
N LYS A 35 0.73 -3.25 -8.55
CA LYS A 35 -0.23 -3.68 -9.58
C LYS A 35 -1.54 -4.15 -8.95
N ILE A 36 -1.48 -4.99 -7.91
CA ILE A 36 -2.67 -5.49 -7.22
C ILE A 36 -3.39 -4.32 -6.53
N ALA A 37 -2.67 -3.52 -5.74
CA ALA A 37 -3.24 -2.38 -5.02
C ALA A 37 -3.98 -1.39 -5.94
N LYS A 38 -3.37 -0.97 -7.05
CA LYS A 38 -4.00 -0.05 -8.03
C LYS A 38 -5.19 -0.64 -8.77
N SER A 39 -5.33 -1.95 -8.74
CA SER A 39 -6.40 -2.66 -9.44
C SER A 39 -7.57 -3.00 -8.52
N LEU A 40 -7.43 -2.79 -7.21
CA LEU A 40 -8.52 -2.86 -6.25
C LEU A 40 -9.37 -1.59 -6.40
N ASP A 41 -10.58 -1.76 -6.90
CA ASP A 41 -11.57 -0.70 -6.98
C ASP A 41 -12.54 -0.88 -5.82
N LEU A 42 -12.54 0.09 -4.89
CA LEU A 42 -13.42 0.12 -3.73
C LEU A 42 -14.52 1.18 -3.87
N SER A 43 -14.71 1.75 -5.07
CA SER A 43 -15.71 2.80 -5.30
C SER A 43 -17.14 2.33 -5.03
N GLU A 44 -17.44 1.06 -5.26
CA GLU A 44 -18.73 0.43 -4.94
C GLU A 44 -18.96 0.24 -3.42
N TYR A 45 -17.94 0.44 -2.59
CA TYR A 45 -17.94 0.22 -1.14
C TYR A 45 -17.69 1.51 -0.35
N ASP A 46 -17.98 2.67 -0.91
CA ASP A 46 -17.69 3.97 -0.29
C ASP A 46 -16.22 4.08 0.17
N ASN A 47 -15.28 3.55 -0.62
CA ASN A 47 -13.84 3.48 -0.34
C ASN A 47 -13.43 2.59 0.85
N PHE A 48 -14.36 1.86 1.46
CA PHE A 48 -14.08 0.99 2.60
C PHE A 48 -14.68 -0.41 2.41
N PHE A 49 -13.82 -1.42 2.30
CA PHE A 49 -14.20 -2.82 2.21
C PHE A 49 -13.95 -3.55 3.53
N LEU A 50 -14.96 -4.27 4.01
CA LEU A 50 -14.85 -5.20 5.13
C LEU A 50 -15.33 -6.59 4.66
N GLY A 51 -14.39 -7.50 4.46
CA GLY A 51 -14.67 -8.90 4.15
C GLY A 51 -14.61 -9.77 5.41
N ASP A 52 -14.68 -11.09 5.22
CA ASP A 52 -14.64 -12.06 6.32
C ASP A 52 -13.26 -12.07 6.99
N ARG A 53 -12.20 -12.11 6.19
CA ARG A 53 -10.82 -12.27 6.66
C ARG A 53 -10.01 -10.98 6.65
N VAL A 54 -10.40 -10.00 5.85
CA VAL A 54 -9.59 -8.83 5.50
C VAL A 54 -10.42 -7.55 5.46
N TYR A 55 -9.73 -6.43 5.54
CA TYR A 55 -10.30 -5.12 5.30
C TYR A 55 -9.37 -4.29 4.41
N ALA A 56 -9.95 -3.30 3.75
CA ALA A 56 -9.21 -2.28 3.03
C ALA A 56 -9.94 -0.94 3.08
N ASN A 57 -9.19 0.16 3.16
CA ASN A 57 -9.69 1.52 3.18
C ASN A 57 -8.88 2.37 2.20
N VAL A 58 -9.53 3.19 1.38
CA VAL A 58 -8.86 4.20 0.57
C VAL A 58 -8.96 5.54 1.27
N GLU A 59 -7.81 6.10 1.62
CA GLU A 59 -7.70 7.41 2.23
C GLU A 59 -6.97 8.38 1.30
N TYR A 60 -7.41 9.62 1.30
CA TYR A 60 -6.79 10.71 0.56
C TYR A 60 -5.95 11.50 1.55
N GLU A 61 -4.62 11.49 1.37
CA GLU A 61 -3.69 12.25 2.21
C GLU A 61 -3.04 13.39 1.42
N ASP A 62 -3.17 14.61 1.92
CA ASP A 62 -2.43 15.75 1.42
C ASP A 62 -1.07 15.87 2.14
N LYS A 63 -0.05 15.16 1.65
CA LYS A 63 1.31 15.24 2.24
C LYS A 63 2.14 16.39 1.65
N MET A 64 2.34 17.45 2.45
CA MET A 64 3.32 18.50 2.11
C MET A 64 4.77 18.02 2.30
N LYS A 65 5.49 17.75 1.20
CA LYS A 65 6.97 17.64 1.21
C LYS A 65 7.64 18.84 0.54
N ALA A 66 8.04 19.84 1.32
CA ALA A 66 9.20 20.70 1.02
C ALA A 66 9.55 21.63 2.21
N ARG A 67 10.37 21.15 3.16
CA ARG A 67 10.95 22.04 4.19
C ARG A 67 11.93 23.07 3.60
N GLY A 68 12.46 22.86 2.40
CA GLY A 68 13.45 23.76 1.76
C GLY A 68 12.87 24.87 0.87
N MET A 69 11.80 24.61 0.10
CA MET A 69 11.28 25.58 -0.88
C MET A 69 10.37 26.67 -0.29
N ARG A 70 9.94 26.54 0.97
CA ARG A 70 9.00 27.48 1.60
C ARG A 70 9.56 28.90 1.66
N GLN A 71 10.85 29.05 1.97
CA GLN A 71 11.49 30.37 2.03
C GLN A 71 11.64 30.99 0.63
N GLY A 72 12.00 30.20 -0.38
CA GLY A 72 12.06 30.67 -1.77
C GLY A 72 10.71 31.10 -2.33
N ILE A 73 9.65 30.34 -2.04
CA ILE A 73 8.27 30.71 -2.41
C ILE A 73 7.84 31.99 -1.68
N GLN A 74 8.16 32.13 -0.39
CA GLN A 74 7.85 33.35 0.36
C GLN A 74 8.60 34.58 -0.15
N LEU A 75 9.88 34.44 -0.48
CA LEU A 75 10.69 35.49 -1.10
C LEU A 75 10.12 35.89 -2.46
N PHE A 76 9.81 34.90 -3.30
CA PHE A 76 9.21 35.12 -4.62
C PHE A 76 7.84 35.82 -4.52
N CYS A 77 6.97 35.42 -3.58
CA CYS A 77 5.68 36.08 -3.37
C CYS A 77 5.82 37.51 -2.83
N LYS A 78 6.90 37.81 -2.11
CA LYS A 78 7.19 39.16 -1.61
C LYS A 78 7.73 40.06 -2.72
N GLU A 79 8.55 39.52 -3.60
CA GLU A 79 9.19 40.26 -4.70
C GLU A 79 8.24 40.46 -5.89
N PHE A 80 7.33 39.50 -6.14
CA PHE A 80 6.36 39.54 -7.23
C PHE A 80 4.94 39.23 -6.72
N PRO A 81 4.21 40.20 -6.14
CA PRO A 81 2.94 39.93 -5.45
C PRO A 81 1.85 39.31 -6.33
N SER A 82 1.64 39.82 -7.55
CA SER A 82 0.60 39.33 -8.45
C SER A 82 0.91 37.92 -8.99
N TYR A 83 2.16 37.68 -9.38
CA TYR A 83 2.60 36.36 -9.88
C TYR A 83 2.80 35.35 -8.76
N GLY A 84 3.18 35.81 -7.57
CA GLY A 84 3.27 35.02 -6.35
C GLY A 84 1.91 34.51 -5.89
N GLN A 85 0.85 35.30 -6.02
CA GLN A 85 -0.52 34.84 -5.76
C GLN A 85 -0.94 33.74 -6.74
N ILE A 86 -0.62 33.86 -8.02
CA ILE A 86 -0.91 32.83 -9.05
C ILE A 86 -0.09 31.57 -8.77
N LEU A 87 1.21 31.69 -8.52
CA LEU A 87 2.10 30.57 -8.22
C LEU A 87 1.67 29.85 -6.94
N ASN A 88 1.30 30.59 -5.90
CA ASN A 88 0.80 30.00 -4.66
C ASN A 88 -0.56 29.31 -4.89
N GLY A 89 -1.42 29.88 -5.74
CA GLY A 89 -2.65 29.24 -6.20
C GLY A 89 -2.38 27.91 -6.92
N MET A 90 -1.45 27.90 -7.89
CA MET A 90 -1.05 26.69 -8.61
C MET A 90 -0.37 25.65 -7.72
N ILE A 91 0.47 26.07 -6.77
CA ILE A 91 1.11 25.16 -5.80
C ILE A 91 0.07 24.60 -4.84
N GLN A 92 -0.93 25.39 -4.44
CA GLN A 92 -2.04 24.91 -3.62
C GLN A 92 -2.93 23.95 -4.40
N GLU A 93 -3.22 24.23 -5.67
CA GLU A 93 -3.97 23.36 -6.59
C GLU A 93 -3.22 22.04 -6.87
N GLN A 94 -1.90 22.10 -7.04
CA GLN A 94 -1.04 20.94 -7.28
C GLN A 94 -0.74 20.14 -5.99
N ARG A 95 -0.81 20.77 -4.80
CA ARG A 95 -0.81 20.07 -3.51
C ARG A 95 -2.16 19.44 -3.19
N ALA A 96 -3.24 20.01 -3.72
CA ALA A 96 -4.58 19.45 -3.66
C ALA A 96 -4.79 18.31 -4.67
N LEU A 97 -3.80 17.98 -5.52
CA LEU A 97 -3.70 16.67 -6.19
C LEU A 97 -3.25 15.62 -5.15
N SER A 98 -4.18 15.34 -4.26
CA SER A 98 -4.23 14.33 -3.20
C SER A 98 -3.45 13.05 -3.48
N GLU A 99 -2.57 12.63 -2.56
CA GLU A 99 -2.03 11.26 -2.58
C GLU A 99 -3.15 10.29 -2.18
N THR A 100 -3.44 9.31 -3.02
CA THR A 100 -4.44 8.29 -2.68
C THR A 100 -3.73 7.07 -2.11
N HIS A 101 -3.99 6.75 -0.84
CA HIS A 101 -3.41 5.62 -0.14
C HIS A 101 -4.45 4.53 0.04
N LEU A 102 -4.07 3.29 -0.24
CA LEU A 102 -4.81 2.10 0.15
C LEU A 102 -4.22 1.57 1.45
N TYR A 103 -5.00 1.61 2.51
CA TYR A 103 -4.74 0.93 3.76
C TYR A 103 -5.38 -0.45 3.73
N PHE A 104 -4.67 -1.49 4.15
CA PHE A 104 -5.18 -2.87 4.13
C PHE A 104 -4.58 -3.71 5.25
N GLY A 105 -5.32 -4.76 5.65
CA GLY A 105 -4.92 -5.67 6.72
C GLY A 105 -5.81 -6.90 6.87
N MET A 106 -5.51 -7.71 7.89
CA MET A 106 -6.32 -8.88 8.28
C MET A 106 -7.24 -8.51 9.44
N ASN A 107 -8.49 -8.96 9.39
CA ASN A 107 -9.40 -8.84 10.52
C ASN A 107 -8.82 -9.52 11.78
N PRO A 108 -9.26 -9.10 12.99
CA PRO A 108 -8.86 -9.76 14.23
C PRO A 108 -9.03 -11.28 14.16
N GLU A 109 -8.08 -12.01 14.74
CA GLU A 109 -8.01 -13.48 14.75
C GLU A 109 -7.89 -14.17 13.37
N CYS A 110 -7.92 -13.43 12.26
CA CYS A 110 -7.74 -13.98 10.93
C CYS A 110 -6.25 -14.08 10.57
N ARG A 111 -5.88 -15.11 9.78
CA ARG A 111 -4.50 -15.35 9.36
C ARG A 111 -4.42 -15.72 7.88
N ILE A 112 -3.28 -15.38 7.28
CA ILE A 112 -2.91 -15.86 5.95
C ILE A 112 -2.62 -17.36 6.08
N THR A 113 -3.26 -18.16 5.24
CA THR A 113 -3.10 -19.62 5.22
C THR A 113 -1.85 -20.02 4.45
N ARG A 114 -1.52 -21.31 4.49
CA ARG A 114 -0.43 -21.85 3.68
C ARG A 114 -0.72 -21.67 2.20
N GLU A 115 -1.93 -22.01 1.80
CA GLU A 115 -2.40 -22.00 0.42
C GLU A 115 -2.29 -20.59 -0.17
N ASP A 116 -2.68 -19.57 0.60
CA ASP A 116 -2.55 -18.16 0.21
C ASP A 116 -1.09 -17.79 -0.12
N TYR A 117 -0.15 -18.12 0.78
CA TYR A 117 1.27 -17.88 0.55
C TYR A 117 1.81 -18.64 -0.66
N MET A 118 1.43 -19.91 -0.81
CA MET A 118 1.89 -20.75 -1.92
C MET A 118 1.37 -20.23 -3.27
N ASN A 119 0.12 -19.78 -3.33
CA ASN A 119 -0.48 -19.19 -4.52
C ASN A 119 0.26 -17.91 -4.94
N VAL A 120 0.53 -17.02 -3.99
CA VAL A 120 1.28 -15.80 -4.25
C VAL A 120 2.72 -16.08 -4.71
N MET A 121 3.43 -17.00 -4.04
CA MET A 121 4.79 -17.37 -4.44
C MET A 121 4.83 -17.99 -5.85
N ARG A 122 3.83 -18.81 -6.20
CA ARG A 122 3.66 -19.33 -7.56
C ARG A 122 3.44 -18.22 -8.58
N ASN A 123 2.60 -17.23 -8.26
CA ASN A 123 2.39 -16.04 -9.11
C ASN A 123 3.67 -15.22 -9.29
N LEU A 124 4.49 -15.14 -8.24
CA LEU A 124 5.83 -14.56 -8.26
C LEU A 124 6.87 -15.43 -8.99
N LYS A 125 6.47 -16.57 -9.57
CA LYS A 125 7.34 -17.53 -10.29
C LYS A 125 8.43 -18.17 -9.43
N PHE A 126 8.18 -18.33 -8.13
CA PHE A 126 9.04 -19.13 -7.27
C PHE A 126 8.88 -20.60 -7.64
N SER A 127 9.97 -21.37 -7.61
CA SER A 127 9.85 -22.83 -7.73
C SER A 127 9.12 -23.39 -6.52
N GLU A 128 8.51 -24.57 -6.67
CA GLU A 128 7.84 -25.24 -5.56
C GLU A 128 8.81 -25.51 -4.40
N SER A 129 10.02 -25.98 -4.71
CA SER A 129 11.08 -26.20 -3.71
C SER A 129 11.44 -24.93 -2.93
N THR A 130 11.58 -23.80 -3.62
CA THR A 130 11.89 -22.50 -3.01
C THR A 130 10.71 -21.99 -2.18
N SER A 131 9.49 -22.23 -2.64
CA SER A 131 8.27 -21.83 -1.92
C SER A 131 8.11 -22.61 -0.62
N GLN A 132 8.37 -23.93 -0.65
CA GLN A 132 8.33 -24.77 0.53
C GLN A 132 9.41 -24.41 1.56
N SER A 133 10.62 -24.03 1.12
CA SER A 133 11.70 -23.64 2.03
C SER A 133 11.49 -22.26 2.68
N LEU A 134 10.87 -21.32 1.97
CA LEU A 134 10.54 -19.99 2.48
C LEU A 134 9.34 -19.98 3.42
N TYR A 135 8.40 -20.90 3.25
CA TYR A 135 7.16 -20.92 4.00
C TYR A 135 7.32 -20.85 5.54
N PRO A 136 8.20 -21.63 6.19
CA PRO A 136 8.43 -21.53 7.63
C PRO A 136 8.88 -20.13 8.06
N VAL A 137 9.75 -19.49 7.28
CA VAL A 137 10.25 -18.14 7.54
C VAL A 137 9.13 -17.11 7.46
N LEU A 138 8.25 -17.25 6.46
CA LEU A 138 7.07 -16.39 6.28
C LEU A 138 6.08 -16.52 7.44
N MET A 139 5.88 -17.75 7.94
CA MET A 139 5.04 -18.00 9.11
C MET A 139 5.57 -17.32 10.37
N ASP A 140 6.88 -17.33 10.58
CA ASP A 140 7.49 -16.64 11.71
C ASP A 140 7.40 -15.12 11.60
N VAL A 141 7.56 -14.57 10.38
CA VAL A 141 7.31 -13.14 10.11
C VAL A 141 5.85 -12.80 10.41
N SER A 142 4.90 -13.60 9.92
CA SER A 142 3.47 -13.40 10.16
C SER A 142 3.13 -13.38 11.65
N ARG A 143 3.68 -14.30 12.43
CA ARG A 143 3.47 -14.35 13.89
C ARG A 143 4.05 -13.13 14.60
N LYS A 144 5.23 -12.66 14.19
CA LYS A 144 5.87 -11.47 14.77
C LYS A 144 5.05 -10.21 14.49
N LEU A 145 4.53 -10.06 13.27
CA LEU A 145 3.72 -8.90 12.87
C LEU A 145 2.38 -8.87 13.60
N SER A 146 1.69 -10.00 13.68
CA SER A 146 0.40 -10.09 14.39
C SER A 146 0.52 -9.73 15.88
N ARG A 147 1.65 -10.06 16.52
CA ARG A 147 1.93 -9.66 17.91
C ARG A 147 2.19 -8.16 18.09
N ALA A 148 2.60 -7.46 17.03
CA ALA A 148 2.98 -6.04 17.10
C ALA A 148 1.78 -5.07 17.03
N ARG A 149 0.54 -5.58 16.92
CA ARG A 149 -0.76 -4.84 16.90
C ARG A 149 -0.95 -3.76 15.82
N ASN A 150 0.06 -3.43 15.01
CA ASN A 150 -0.06 -2.55 13.84
C ASN A 150 0.07 -3.37 12.54
N GLU A 151 -1.02 -4.06 12.16
CA GLU A 151 -1.09 -4.74 10.86
C GLU A 151 -1.46 -3.81 9.71
N ASP A 152 -1.92 -2.59 9.98
CA ASP A 152 -2.26 -1.62 8.94
C ASP A 152 -1.03 -1.32 8.07
N ARG A 153 -1.20 -1.59 6.77
CA ARG A 153 -0.22 -1.30 5.73
C ARG A 153 -0.83 -0.32 4.74
N GLY A 154 -0.12 0.79 4.50
CA GLY A 154 -0.47 1.76 3.48
C GLY A 154 0.35 1.56 2.21
N ILE A 155 -0.29 1.65 1.05
CA ILE A 155 0.36 1.74 -0.26
C ILE A 155 -0.23 2.87 -1.09
N LEU A 156 0.62 3.68 -1.72
CA LEU A 156 0.20 4.73 -2.64
C LEU A 156 -0.37 4.10 -3.93
N ILE A 157 -1.61 4.43 -4.26
CA ILE A 157 -2.33 3.94 -5.44
C ILE A 157 -2.63 5.03 -6.48
N GLY A 158 -2.60 6.31 -6.10
CA GLY A 158 -2.83 7.47 -6.96
C GLY A 158 -1.85 8.58 -6.68
#